data_AF-A0A9Q3IL96-F1
#
_entry.id   AF-A0A9Q3IL96-F1
#
_cell.length_a   1.000
_cell.length_b   1.000
_cell.length_c   1.000
_cell.angle_alpha   90.00
_cell.angle_beta   90.00
_cell.angle_gamma   90.00
#
_symmetry.space_group_name_H-M   'P 1'
#
loop_
_entity.id
_entity.type
_entity.pdbx_description
1 polymer ?
#
loop_
_entity_poly.entity_id
_entity_poly.type
_entity_poly.pdbx_seq_one_letter_code
_entity_poly.pdbx_strand_id
1 'polypeptide(L)'
;MDFITQFPLSSTFDSILVVVDRLSKMEIFIPNYSTITALSLAQIFISNLFSKHGLPISIVSDIGSLFDSSFWTQLRQKLKISRDLSASFHPERDGQTERVNQILEQYLWMYVSYHQDDWHTWLPLAAFAYNNAEHSSTKQSPFLIIYGRNPSFDSTHISQDTPAGKLSTKLQSVKKVVK
;
A
#
# COMPACT_ATOMS: atom_id res chain seq x y z
N MET A 1 -3.47 0.61 -9.33
CA MET A 1 -2.19 1.15 -8.85
C MET A 1 -2.26 2.63 -9.07
N ASP A 2 -2.03 3.38 -8.01
CA ASP A 2 -2.22 4.83 -7.99
C ASP A 2 -1.17 5.50 -7.11
N PHE A 3 -0.91 6.78 -7.33
CA PHE A 3 -0.02 7.59 -6.52
C PHE A 3 -0.83 8.58 -5.69
N ILE A 4 -0.70 8.51 -4.37
CA ILE A 4 -1.07 9.63 -3.52
C ILE A 4 0.16 10.54 -3.43
N THR A 5 -0.01 11.81 -3.78
CA THR A 5 1.07 12.80 -3.84
C THR A 5 0.80 13.94 -2.86
N GLN A 6 1.74 14.89 -2.75
CA GLN A 6 1.59 16.10 -1.91
C GLN A 6 1.57 15.83 -0.40
N PHE A 7 2.19 14.74 0.05
CA PHE A 7 2.45 14.59 1.49
C PHE A 7 3.55 15.56 1.95
N PRO A 8 3.50 16.03 3.20
CA PRO A 8 4.67 16.65 3.83
C PRO A 8 5.88 15.73 3.73
N LEU A 9 7.09 16.31 3.65
CA LEU A 9 8.30 15.51 3.56
C LEU A 9 8.48 14.64 4.80
N SER A 10 8.63 13.34 4.60
CA SER A 10 8.91 12.37 5.65
C SER A 10 10.18 11.60 5.32
N SER A 11 11.25 11.90 6.06
CA SER A 11 12.64 11.64 5.63
C SER A 11 12.94 12.28 4.26
N THR A 12 12.76 11.53 3.18
CA THR A 12 12.99 11.98 1.79
C THR A 12 11.80 11.70 0.89
N PHE A 13 10.69 11.21 1.44
CA PHE A 13 9.50 10.79 0.70
C PHE A 13 8.42 11.86 0.79
N ASP A 14 7.70 12.09 -0.31
CA ASP A 14 6.57 13.02 -0.44
C ASP A 14 5.37 12.40 -1.20
N SER A 15 5.46 11.10 -1.54
CA SER A 15 4.41 10.36 -2.25
C SER A 15 4.37 8.89 -1.81
N ILE A 16 3.23 8.25 -2.07
CA ILE A 16 2.95 6.85 -1.77
C ILE A 16 2.42 6.20 -3.03
N LEU A 17 3.05 5.11 -3.46
CA LEU A 17 2.44 4.18 -4.42
C LEU A 17 1.50 3.25 -3.67
N VAL A 18 0.23 3.28 -4.04
CA VAL A 18 -0.83 2.41 -3.54
C VAL A 18 -1.10 1.31 -4.56
N VAL A 19 -0.97 0.07 -4.11
CA VAL A 19 -1.28 -1.12 -4.90
C VAL A 19 -2.37 -1.91 -4.19
N VAL A 20 -3.47 -2.15 -4.88
CA VAL A 20 -4.60 -2.94 -4.41
C VAL A 20 -4.75 -4.15 -5.32
N ASP A 21 -4.75 -5.35 -4.73
CA ASP A 21 -5.17 -6.56 -5.44
C ASP A 21 -6.70 -6.61 -5.55
N ARG A 22 -7.22 -6.70 -6.77
CA ARG A 22 -8.67 -6.60 -7.02
C ARG A 22 -9.44 -7.81 -6.46
N LEU A 23 -8.80 -8.96 -6.29
CA LEU A 23 -9.46 -10.18 -5.80
C LEU A 23 -9.48 -10.20 -4.27
N SER A 24 -8.31 -10.26 -3.64
CA SER A 24 -8.16 -10.40 -2.20
C SER A 24 -8.38 -9.11 -1.42
N LYS A 25 -8.35 -7.96 -2.11
CA LYS A 25 -8.31 -6.63 -1.50
C LYS A 25 -7.03 -6.38 -0.69
N MET A 26 -5.97 -7.14 -0.96
CA MET A 26 -4.69 -6.92 -0.33
C MET A 26 -4.08 -5.61 -0.78
N GLU A 27 -3.55 -4.87 0.19
CA GLU A 27 -2.98 -3.54 -0.01
C GLU A 27 -1.51 -3.50 0.29
N ILE A 28 -0.80 -2.75 -0.54
CA ILE A 28 0.62 -2.51 -0.40
C ILE A 28 0.83 -1.01 -0.58
N PHE A 29 1.35 -0.39 0.49
CA PHE A 29 1.72 1.02 0.51
C PHE A 29 3.23 1.15 0.45
N ILE A 30 3.74 1.85 -0.55
CA ILE A 30 5.17 1.98 -0.78
C ILE A 30 5.53 3.47 -0.79
N PRO A 31 6.29 3.96 0.21
CA PRO A 31 6.75 5.35 0.20
C PRO A 31 7.71 5.57 -0.96
N ASN A 32 7.56 6.69 -1.64
CA ASN A 32 8.38 7.10 -2.77
C ASN A 32 8.38 8.63 -2.89
N TYR A 33 8.88 9.11 -4.02
CA TYR A 33 8.98 10.53 -4.32
C TYR A 33 8.11 10.87 -5.53
N SER A 34 7.49 12.04 -5.51
CA SER A 34 6.62 12.58 -6.56
C SER A 34 7.35 12.70 -7.91
N THR A 35 8.68 12.82 -7.87
CA THR A 35 9.56 12.91 -9.04
C THR A 35 10.10 11.55 -9.51
N ILE A 36 9.46 10.44 -9.11
CA ILE A 36 9.91 9.10 -9.45
C ILE A 36 9.97 8.86 -10.96
N THR A 37 11.05 8.20 -11.41
CA THR A 37 11.21 7.85 -12.82
C THR A 37 10.53 6.52 -13.13
N ALA A 38 10.19 6.29 -14.40
CA ALA A 38 9.62 5.01 -14.83
C ALA A 38 10.53 3.80 -14.52
N LEU A 39 11.86 3.99 -14.54
CA LEU A 39 12.82 2.95 -14.17
C LEU A 39 12.77 2.64 -12.67
N SER A 40 12.77 3.68 -11.83
CA SER A 40 12.65 3.52 -10.38
C SER A 40 11.32 2.86 -10.00
N LEU A 41 10.23 3.21 -10.68
CA LEU A 41 8.93 2.55 -10.54
C LEU A 41 9.01 1.05 -10.88
N ALA A 42 9.81 0.66 -11.88
CA ALA A 42 10.09 -0.74 -12.19
C ALA A 42 10.74 -1.50 -11.05
N GLN A 43 11.75 -0.88 -10.45
CA GLN A 43 12.48 -1.47 -9.34
C GLN A 43 11.56 -1.63 -8.12
N ILE A 44 10.72 -0.63 -7.85
CA ILE A 44 9.69 -0.70 -6.81
C ILE A 44 8.70 -1.83 -7.09
N PHE A 45 8.18 -1.93 -8.31
CA PHE A 45 7.26 -2.99 -8.72
C PHE A 45 7.88 -4.38 -8.58
N ILE A 46 9.14 -4.55 -8.99
CA ILE A 46 9.85 -5.83 -8.89
C ILE A 46 10.05 -6.23 -7.44
N SER A 47 10.56 -5.30 -6.61
CA SER A 47 10.94 -5.57 -5.22
C SER A 47 9.76 -5.75 -4.28
N ASN A 48 8.62 -5.10 -4.56
CA ASN A 48 7.47 -5.10 -3.64
C ASN A 48 6.28 -5.91 -4.14
N LEU A 49 6.13 -6.11 -5.46
CA LEU A 49 5.01 -6.83 -6.03
C LEU A 49 5.47 -8.16 -6.62
N PHE A 50 6.31 -8.13 -7.65
CA PHE A 50 6.69 -9.33 -8.40
C PHE A 50 7.41 -10.36 -7.52
N SER A 51 8.39 -9.94 -6.73
CA SER A 51 9.17 -10.84 -5.87
C SER A 51 8.35 -11.53 -4.80
N LYS A 52 7.22 -10.93 -4.38
CA LYS A 52 6.37 -11.41 -3.27
C LYS A 52 5.13 -12.16 -3.75
N HIS A 53 4.55 -11.73 -4.87
CA HIS A 53 3.23 -12.18 -5.34
C HIS A 53 3.23 -12.71 -6.78
N GLY A 54 4.34 -12.61 -7.49
CA GLY A 54 4.40 -12.96 -8.91
C GLY A 54 3.90 -11.84 -9.82
N LEU A 55 3.83 -12.13 -11.12
CA LEU A 55 3.39 -11.15 -12.11
C LEU A 55 1.85 -11.08 -12.14
N PRO A 56 1.25 -9.87 -12.09
CA PRO A 56 -0.17 -9.71 -12.29
C PRO A 56 -0.54 -9.97 -13.77
N ILE A 57 -1.71 -10.54 -14.00
CA ILE A 57 -2.26 -10.74 -15.36
C ILE A 57 -2.62 -9.40 -16.01
N SER A 58 -3.07 -8.44 -15.20
CA SER A 58 -3.52 -7.12 -15.65
C SER A 58 -3.19 -6.04 -14.63
N ILE A 59 -2.87 -4.84 -15.11
CA ILE A 59 -2.71 -3.65 -14.27
C ILE A 59 -3.74 -2.60 -14.69
N VAL A 60 -4.41 -2.04 -13.69
CA VAL A 60 -5.24 -0.84 -13.79
C VAL A 60 -4.46 0.33 -13.19
N SER A 61 -4.33 1.42 -13.94
CA SER A 61 -3.66 2.66 -13.54
C SER A 61 -4.18 3.83 -14.37
N ASP A 62 -4.05 5.05 -13.86
CA ASP A 62 -4.50 6.26 -14.55
C ASP A 62 -3.74 6.55 -15.84
N ILE A 63 -4.48 7.09 -16.81
CA ILE A 63 -3.94 7.54 -18.09
C ILE A 63 -3.07 8.78 -17.87
N GLY A 64 -1.92 8.85 -18.54
CA GLY A 64 -1.01 10.00 -18.48
C GLY A 64 -0.05 10.01 -17.27
N SER A 65 -0.13 9.00 -16.42
CA SER A 65 0.82 8.78 -15.32
C SER A 65 2.15 8.17 -15.79
N LEU A 66 3.10 7.96 -14.88
CA LEU A 66 4.34 7.21 -15.15
C LEU A 66 4.09 5.79 -15.70
N PHE A 67 2.91 5.23 -15.40
CA PHE A 67 2.45 3.95 -15.92
C PHE A 67 2.18 3.98 -17.44
N ASP A 68 2.24 5.14 -18.09
CA ASP A 68 2.02 5.33 -19.53
C ASP A 68 3.28 5.65 -20.31
N SER A 69 4.41 5.76 -19.61
CA SER A 69 5.70 5.97 -20.26
C SER A 69 6.00 4.87 -21.28
N SER A 70 6.78 5.23 -22.31
CA SER A 70 7.24 4.28 -23.33
C SER A 70 7.98 3.10 -22.70
N PHE A 71 8.81 3.38 -21.68
CA PHE A 71 9.50 2.37 -20.88
C PHE A 71 8.51 1.41 -20.21
N TRP A 72 7.51 1.91 -19.47
CA TRP A 72 6.56 1.06 -18.76
C TRP A 72 5.70 0.22 -19.70
N THR A 73 5.32 0.81 -20.84
CA THR A 73 4.59 0.13 -21.89
C THR A 73 5.38 -1.04 -22.47
N GLN A 74 6.65 -0.83 -22.82
CA GLN A 74 7.52 -1.90 -23.32
C GLN A 74 7.77 -2.99 -22.26
N LEU A 75 7.99 -2.60 -21.00
CA LEU A 75 8.18 -3.54 -19.89
C LEU A 75 6.96 -4.44 -19.72
N ARG A 76 5.76 -3.87 -19.63
CA ARG A 76 4.51 -4.64 -19.51
C ARG A 76 4.29 -5.56 -20.70
N GLN A 77 4.55 -5.11 -21.94
CA GLN A 77 4.43 -5.94 -23.14
C GLN A 77 5.39 -7.14 -23.08
N LYS A 78 6.65 -6.94 -22.69
CA LYS A 78 7.62 -8.03 -22.52
C LYS A 78 7.20 -9.02 -21.43
N LEU A 79 6.62 -8.52 -20.34
CA LEU A 79 6.09 -9.33 -19.24
C LEU A 79 4.69 -9.90 -19.51
N LYS A 80 4.10 -9.63 -20.69
CA LYS A 80 2.74 -10.04 -21.09
C LYS A 80 1.66 -9.60 -20.10
N ILE A 81 1.86 -8.45 -19.45
CA ILE A 81 0.89 -7.86 -18.54
C ILE A 81 -0.10 -7.03 -19.34
N SER A 82 -1.38 -7.39 -19.26
CA SER A 82 -2.44 -6.63 -19.94
C SER A 82 -2.67 -5.28 -19.25
N ARG A 83 -3.02 -4.27 -20.05
CA ARG A 83 -3.43 -2.96 -19.54
C ARG A 83 -4.94 -2.85 -19.65
N ASP A 84 -5.60 -2.65 -18.52
CA ASP A 84 -7.04 -2.43 -18.48
C ASP A 84 -7.30 -0.91 -18.40
N LEU A 85 -7.42 -0.28 -19.58
CA LEU A 85 -7.72 1.15 -19.77
C LEU A 85 -9.16 1.52 -19.43
N SER A 86 -10.05 0.52 -19.26
CA SER A 86 -11.48 0.79 -19.07
C SER A 86 -11.81 1.44 -17.73
N ALA A 87 -10.88 1.42 -16.77
CA ALA A 87 -11.03 2.13 -15.49
C ALA A 87 -10.84 3.65 -15.61
N SER A 88 -10.03 4.12 -16.55
CA SER A 88 -9.75 5.55 -16.74
C SER A 88 -10.94 6.33 -17.32
N PHE A 89 -11.93 5.62 -17.86
CA PHE A 89 -13.18 6.18 -18.39
C PHE A 89 -14.42 5.84 -17.54
N HIS A 90 -14.25 5.04 -16.47
CA HIS A 90 -15.33 4.62 -15.57
C HIS A 90 -14.89 4.78 -14.10
N PRO A 91 -15.28 5.90 -13.45
CA PRO A 91 -14.93 6.23 -12.06
C PRO A 91 -15.24 5.11 -11.05
N GLU A 92 -16.20 4.24 -11.35
CA GLU A 92 -16.57 3.11 -10.49
C GLU A 92 -15.43 2.10 -10.24
N ARG A 93 -14.45 1.96 -11.15
CA ARG A 93 -13.30 1.05 -10.96
C ARG A 93 -12.16 1.71 -10.20
N ASP A 94 -12.04 3.03 -10.27
CA ASP A 94 -11.05 3.80 -9.52
C ASP A 94 -11.51 4.12 -8.09
N GLY A 95 -12.83 4.13 -7.85
CA GLY A 95 -13.41 4.29 -6.52
C GLY A 95 -12.92 3.28 -5.47
N GLN A 96 -12.38 2.12 -5.88
CA GLN A 96 -11.70 1.24 -4.93
C GLN A 96 -10.38 1.86 -4.44
N THR A 97 -9.52 2.32 -5.34
CA THR A 97 -8.26 2.95 -4.93
C THR A 97 -8.54 4.24 -4.17
N GLU A 98 -9.52 5.04 -4.59
CA GLU A 98 -9.92 6.26 -3.88
C GLU A 98 -10.38 5.98 -2.44
N ARG A 99 -11.22 4.96 -2.24
CA ARG A 99 -11.68 4.59 -0.89
C ARG A 99 -10.53 4.15 0.00
N VAL A 100 -9.56 3.46 -0.58
CA VAL A 100 -8.35 3.01 0.10
C VAL A 100 -7.45 4.18 0.47
N ASN A 101 -7.27 5.13 -0.44
CA ASN A 101 -6.51 6.35 -0.19
C ASN A 101 -7.11 7.12 0.99
N GLN A 102 -8.44 7.26 1.06
CA GLN A 102 -9.14 7.88 2.20
C GLN A 102 -8.90 7.15 3.53
N ILE A 103 -8.95 5.80 3.52
CA ILE A 103 -8.71 4.99 4.72
C ILE A 103 -7.25 5.15 5.19
N LEU A 104 -6.30 5.15 4.24
CA LEU A 104 -4.88 5.37 4.54
C LEU A 104 -4.65 6.77 5.10
N GLU A 105 -5.21 7.82 4.51
CA GLU A 105 -5.11 9.19 5.01
C GLU A 105 -5.68 9.32 6.44
N GLN A 106 -6.86 8.75 6.68
CA GLN A 106 -7.45 8.73 8.02
C GLN A 106 -6.56 7.99 9.02
N TYR A 107 -6.00 6.85 8.62
CA TYR A 107 -5.06 6.10 9.44
C TYR A 107 -3.84 6.96 9.79
N LEU A 108 -3.20 7.56 8.79
CA LEU A 108 -2.02 8.41 9.00
C LEU A 108 -2.36 9.59 9.90
N TRP A 109 -3.50 10.25 9.71
CA TRP A 109 -3.91 11.39 10.53
C TRP A 109 -4.02 11.07 12.03
N MET A 110 -4.32 9.82 12.39
CA MET A 110 -4.40 9.40 13.80
C MET A 110 -3.05 9.12 14.47
N TYR A 111 -2.02 8.78 13.69
CA TYR A 111 -0.76 8.25 14.23
C TYR A 111 0.48 9.08 13.94
N VAL A 112 0.45 9.86 12.87
CA VAL A 112 1.56 10.71 12.45
C VAL A 112 1.84 11.78 13.52
N SER A 113 3.13 12.11 13.67
CA SER A 113 3.60 13.11 14.61
C SER A 113 2.99 14.49 14.33
N TYR A 114 3.03 15.39 15.31
CA TYR A 114 2.61 16.79 15.11
C TYR A 114 3.36 17.47 13.95
N HIS A 115 4.63 17.08 13.71
CA HIS A 115 5.46 17.63 12.63
C HIS A 115 5.15 17.04 11.25
N GLN A 116 4.33 15.99 11.18
CA GLN A 116 3.91 15.31 9.95
C GLN A 116 5.05 14.73 9.11
N ASP A 117 6.18 14.46 9.73
CA ASP A 117 7.44 14.06 9.09
C ASP A 117 7.80 12.58 9.29
N ASP A 118 6.93 11.78 9.90
CA ASP A 118 7.17 10.37 10.22
C ASP A 118 6.18 9.37 9.58
N TRP A 119 5.30 9.84 8.69
CA TRP A 119 4.25 9.02 8.05
C TRP A 119 4.79 7.79 7.34
N HIS A 120 5.97 7.85 6.71
CA HIS A 120 6.55 6.69 6.00
C HIS A 120 6.80 5.51 6.95
N THR A 121 7.09 5.79 8.23
CA THR A 121 7.34 4.78 9.25
C THR A 121 6.07 4.08 9.74
N TRP A 122 4.89 4.64 9.43
CA TRP A 122 3.59 4.11 9.81
C TRP A 122 2.95 3.27 8.70
N LEU A 123 3.38 3.41 7.44
CA LEU A 123 2.83 2.66 6.31
C LEU A 123 2.85 1.14 6.48
N PRO A 124 3.90 0.49 7.00
CA PRO A 124 3.88 -0.96 7.20
C PRO A 124 2.78 -1.39 8.17
N LEU A 125 2.51 -0.57 9.19
CA LEU A 125 1.47 -0.84 10.17
C LEU A 125 0.07 -0.52 9.63
N ALA A 126 -0.06 0.53 8.82
CA ALA A 126 -1.29 0.83 8.10
C ALA A 126 -1.68 -0.34 7.18
N ALA A 127 -0.74 -0.81 6.35
CA ALA A 127 -0.95 -1.94 5.46
C ALA A 127 -1.29 -3.22 6.24
N PHE A 128 -0.59 -3.48 7.35
CA PHE A 128 -0.89 -4.63 8.20
C PHE A 128 -2.29 -4.55 8.80
N ALA A 129 -2.65 -3.39 9.38
CA ALA A 129 -3.96 -3.17 10.00
C ALA A 129 -5.09 -3.38 9.01
N TYR A 130 -4.95 -2.79 7.82
CA TYR A 130 -5.92 -2.96 6.74
C TYR A 130 -6.02 -4.42 6.30
N ASN A 131 -4.90 -5.06 5.98
CA ASN A 131 -4.88 -6.43 5.45
C ASN A 131 -5.34 -7.49 6.47
N ASN A 132 -5.38 -7.15 7.75
CA ASN A 132 -5.87 -8.02 8.82
C ASN A 132 -7.35 -7.76 9.17
N ALA A 133 -7.93 -6.64 8.74
CA ALA A 133 -9.33 -6.31 8.96
C ALA A 133 -10.23 -7.02 7.93
N GLU A 134 -11.46 -7.34 8.31
CA GLU A 134 -12.43 -7.94 7.40
C GLU A 134 -12.85 -6.91 6.34
N HIS A 135 -12.70 -7.26 5.06
CA HIS A 135 -13.13 -6.39 3.97
C HIS A 135 -14.61 -6.65 3.62
N SER A 136 -15.39 -5.57 3.48
CA SER A 136 -16.86 -5.63 3.35
C SER A 136 -17.38 -6.45 2.16
N SER A 137 -16.63 -6.46 1.06
CA SER A 137 -16.98 -7.18 -0.18
C SER A 137 -16.60 -8.65 -0.19
N THR A 138 -15.54 -9.05 0.53
CA THR A 138 -15.07 -10.44 0.58
C THR A 138 -15.54 -11.17 1.84
N LYS A 139 -16.00 -10.44 2.86
CA LYS A 139 -16.34 -10.97 4.20
C LYS A 139 -15.20 -11.72 4.86
N GLN A 140 -13.98 -11.44 4.41
CA GLN A 140 -12.74 -12.04 4.87
C GLN A 140 -11.65 -10.97 4.81
N SER A 141 -10.66 -11.09 5.67
CA SER A 141 -9.48 -10.23 5.60
C SER A 141 -8.60 -10.61 4.40
N PRO A 142 -7.90 -9.65 3.79
CA PRO A 142 -6.95 -9.94 2.72
C PRO A 142 -5.88 -10.99 3.10
N PHE A 143 -5.38 -10.95 4.34
CA PHE A 143 -4.44 -11.96 4.82
C PHE A 143 -5.02 -13.38 4.86
N LEU A 144 -6.28 -13.52 5.24
CA LEU A 144 -6.94 -14.83 5.21
C LEU A 144 -7.06 -15.35 3.78
N ILE A 145 -7.41 -14.49 2.82
CA ILE A 145 -7.57 -14.87 1.41
C ILE A 145 -6.22 -15.27 0.78
N ILE A 146 -5.17 -14.48 1.02
CA ILE A 146 -3.86 -14.69 0.39
C ILE A 146 -3.06 -15.80 1.08
N TYR A 147 -3.08 -15.87 2.40
CA TYR A 147 -2.21 -16.77 3.18
C TYR A 147 -2.95 -17.91 3.87
N GLY A 148 -4.29 -17.97 3.79
CA GLY A 148 -5.10 -18.96 4.50
C GLY A 148 -5.12 -18.79 6.02
N ARG A 149 -4.57 -17.69 6.54
CA ARG A 149 -4.54 -17.39 7.98
C ARG A 149 -4.42 -15.90 8.25
N ASN A 150 -4.95 -15.46 9.39
CA ASN A 150 -4.69 -14.13 9.92
C ASN A 150 -3.46 -14.12 10.83
N PRO A 151 -2.49 -13.23 10.60
CA PRO A 151 -1.37 -13.06 11.52
C PRO A 151 -1.86 -12.55 12.89
N SER A 152 -1.31 -13.13 13.96
CA SER A 152 -1.59 -12.68 15.33
C SER A 152 -0.78 -11.42 15.68
N PHE A 153 -1.33 -10.64 16.61
CA PHE A 153 -0.78 -9.39 17.11
C PHE A 153 -0.34 -9.49 18.58
N ASP A 154 -0.22 -10.70 19.12
CA ASP A 154 0.18 -10.89 20.52
C ASP A 154 1.69 -10.78 20.68
N SER A 155 2.12 -9.60 21.11
CA SER A 155 3.47 -9.34 21.62
C SER A 155 3.56 -9.81 23.08
N THR A 156 3.71 -11.11 23.29
CA THR A 156 3.94 -11.65 24.63
C THR A 156 5.34 -11.24 25.13
N HIS A 157 5.37 -10.44 26.20
CA HIS A 157 6.52 -10.15 27.09
C HIS A 157 7.74 -9.42 26.48
N ILE A 158 7.58 -8.17 26.07
CA ILE A 158 8.73 -7.26 25.83
C ILE A 158 8.76 -6.19 26.92
N SER A 159 9.89 -6.07 27.63
CA SER A 159 10.10 -5.01 28.62
C SER A 159 10.09 -3.62 27.95
N GLN A 160 9.26 -2.71 28.46
CA GLN A 160 9.01 -1.38 27.89
C GLN A 160 10.24 -0.46 27.94
N ASP A 161 11.18 -0.71 28.84
CA ASP A 161 12.37 0.13 29.06
C ASP A 161 13.49 -0.07 28.02
N THR A 162 13.30 -1.03 27.11
CA THR A 162 14.26 -1.30 26.03
C THR A 162 13.86 -0.55 24.75
N PRO A 163 14.81 -0.29 23.81
CA PRO A 163 14.45 0.16 22.46
C PRO A 163 13.40 -0.74 21.77
N ALA A 164 13.44 -2.06 22.05
CA ALA A 164 12.43 -3.02 21.60
C ALA A 164 11.06 -2.80 22.28
N GLY A 165 11.06 -2.42 23.55
CA GLY A 165 9.86 -2.03 24.31
C GLY A 165 9.14 -0.86 23.70
N LYS A 166 9.86 0.21 23.31
CA LYS A 166 9.28 1.37 22.62
C LYS A 166 8.62 1.00 21.29
N LEU A 167 9.26 0.12 20.50
CA LEU A 167 8.67 -0.42 19.27
C LEU A 167 7.41 -1.25 19.56
N SER A 168 7.41 -2.05 20.64
CA SER A 168 6.25 -2.85 21.05
C SER A 168 5.04 -1.97 21.39
N THR A 169 5.24 -0.80 21.99
CA THR A 169 4.18 0.19 22.25
C THR A 169 3.61 0.77 20.95
N LYS A 170 4.48 1.06 19.95
CA LYS A 170 4.07 1.49 18.61
C LYS A 170 3.24 0.43 17.89
N LEU A 171 3.55 -0.85 18.09
CA LEU A 171 2.70 -1.94 17.59
C LEU A 171 1.35 -1.92 18.34
N GLN A 172 1.34 -1.95 19.67
CA GLN A 172 0.11 -2.03 20.46
C GLN A 172 -0.92 -0.91 20.20
N SER A 173 -0.48 0.31 19.87
CA SER A 173 -1.40 1.40 19.55
C SER A 173 -2.30 1.10 18.33
N VAL A 174 -1.78 0.35 17.35
CA VAL A 174 -2.48 -0.02 16.10
C VAL A 174 -3.57 -1.06 16.34
N LYS A 175 -3.44 -1.89 17.40
CA LYS A 175 -4.38 -2.94 17.78
C LYS A 175 -5.81 -2.42 18.04
N LYS A 176 -5.96 -1.12 18.34
CA LYS A 176 -7.26 -0.47 18.61
C LYS A 176 -8.06 -0.11 17.35
N VAL A 177 -7.41 -0.02 16.18
CA VAL A 177 -8.05 0.36 14.91
C VAL A 177 -8.48 -0.86 14.08
N VAL A 178 -7.99 -2.06 14.42
CA VAL A 178 -8.27 -3.33 13.71
C VAL A 178 -9.52 -4.05 14.26
N LYS A 179 -10.42 -3.34 14.95
CA LYS A 179 -11.68 -3.92 15.49
C LYS A 179 -12.90 -3.44 14.71
#